data_AF-A0A0Q2XMM9-F1
#
_entry.id   AF-A0A0Q2XMM9-F1
#
_cell.length_a   1.000
_cell.length_b   1.000
_cell.length_c   1.000
_cell.angle_alpha   90.00
_cell.angle_beta   90.00
_cell.angle_gamma   90.00
#
_symmetry.space_group_name_H-M   'P 1'
#
loop_
_entity.id
_entity.type
_entity.pdbx_description
1 polymer ?
#
loop_
_entity_poly.entity_id
_entity_poly.type
_entity_poly.pdbx_seq_one_letter_code
_entity_poly.pdbx_strand_id
1 'polypeptide(L)'
;MEDFEVQFKFYGGYEKFEKLGKEIIERGINKGDSHELIITKCLEEYEVWMFYRRNEIFQATVNFEVFLLDLTALAFYAVLSDIPREVDFNGMMLKNVHDIPEWLTEDVEILKEILKGRPEILTLTPVFYSVFGSYDPTVPMFAFKKIDTLYLISIPYKQVAELETEIFAGYVAGIVKTALGELSGYIPLFEEHGISEYTSLINDVEEAWKLLSRRILKEP
;
A
#
# COMPACT_ATOMS: atom_id res chain seq x y z
N MET A 1 -19.57 0.32 -11.89
CA MET A 1 -18.20 -0.02 -12.30
C MET A 1 -17.33 0.89 -11.48
N GLU A 2 -16.44 0.33 -10.68
CA GLU A 2 -15.69 1.09 -9.68
C GLU A 2 -14.73 2.03 -10.40
N ASP A 3 -14.70 3.31 -9.99
CA ASP A 3 -13.80 4.31 -10.57
C ASP A 3 -12.36 4.07 -10.12
N PHE A 4 -12.13 3.28 -9.07
CA PHE A 4 -10.84 2.91 -8.53
C PHE A 4 -10.77 1.40 -8.32
N GLU A 5 -9.67 0.78 -8.74
CA GLU A 5 -9.47 -0.67 -8.66
C GLU A 5 -8.02 -0.97 -8.28
N VAL A 6 -7.81 -1.97 -7.44
CA VAL A 6 -6.48 -2.53 -7.14
C VAL A 6 -6.50 -4.00 -7.51
N GLN A 7 -5.54 -4.40 -8.34
CA GLN A 7 -5.27 -5.78 -8.67
C GLN A 7 -3.92 -6.16 -8.10
N PHE A 8 -3.80 -7.38 -7.59
CA PHE A 8 -2.54 -7.93 -7.15
C PHE A 8 -2.44 -9.39 -7.56
N LYS A 9 -1.21 -9.84 -7.80
CA LYS A 9 -0.93 -11.22 -8.16
C LYS A 9 0.45 -11.59 -7.66
N PHE A 10 0.55 -12.74 -7.02
CA PHE A 10 1.84 -13.36 -6.75
C PHE A 10 2.51 -13.77 -8.07
N TYR A 11 3.62 -13.14 -8.41
CA TYR A 11 4.39 -13.38 -9.62
C TYR A 11 5.58 -14.31 -9.36
N GLY A 12 5.29 -15.53 -8.89
CA GLY A 12 6.25 -16.64 -8.93
C GLY A 12 6.41 -17.27 -10.33
N GLY A 13 6.30 -16.47 -11.40
CA GLY A 13 6.22 -16.97 -12.77
C GLY A 13 4.95 -17.80 -13.05
N TYR A 14 5.12 -19.08 -13.45
CA TYR A 14 4.03 -20.06 -13.68
C TYR A 14 3.64 -20.86 -12.43
N GLU A 15 4.25 -20.58 -11.27
CA GLU A 15 4.12 -21.40 -10.07
C GLU A 15 3.25 -20.74 -9.00
N LYS A 16 2.47 -21.54 -8.27
CA LYS A 16 1.67 -21.07 -7.14
C LYS A 16 2.58 -20.71 -5.97
N PHE A 17 2.17 -19.74 -5.16
CA PHE A 17 2.85 -19.32 -3.92
C PHE A 17 3.33 -20.51 -3.08
N GLU A 18 2.49 -21.53 -2.91
CA GLU A 18 2.82 -22.74 -2.14
C GLU A 18 4.13 -23.43 -2.57
N LYS A 19 4.40 -23.47 -3.88
CA LYS A 19 5.58 -24.13 -4.41
C LYS A 19 6.83 -23.26 -4.24
N LEU A 20 6.76 -22.02 -4.72
CA LEU A 20 7.90 -21.10 -4.65
C LEU A 20 8.23 -20.72 -3.20
N GLY A 21 7.20 -20.46 -2.39
CA GLY A 21 7.33 -20.17 -0.97
C GLY A 21 8.02 -21.31 -0.23
N LYS A 22 7.63 -22.57 -0.48
CA LYS A 22 8.31 -23.73 0.10
C LYS A 22 9.79 -23.79 -0.29
N GLU A 23 10.12 -23.58 -1.56
CA GLU A 23 11.53 -23.57 -2.01
C GLU A 23 12.34 -22.44 -1.35
N ILE A 24 11.76 -21.24 -1.20
CA ILE A 24 12.38 -20.11 -0.50
C ILE A 24 12.61 -20.46 0.98
N ILE A 25 11.60 -21.01 1.65
CA ILE A 25 11.67 -21.40 3.07
C ILE A 25 12.75 -22.46 3.29
N GLU A 26 12.70 -23.57 2.56
CA GLU A 26 13.67 -24.65 2.69
C GLU A 26 15.10 -24.17 2.41
N ARG A 27 15.28 -23.35 1.36
CA ARG A 27 16.59 -22.78 1.01
C ARG A 27 17.09 -21.80 2.08
N GLY A 28 16.21 -20.96 2.63
CA GLY A 28 16.56 -20.00 3.67
C GLY A 28 16.99 -20.70 4.96
N ILE A 29 16.21 -21.69 5.42
CA ILE A 29 16.56 -22.51 6.59
C ILE A 29 17.91 -23.20 6.40
N ASN A 30 18.15 -23.82 5.24
CA ASN A 30 19.41 -24.49 4.94
C ASN A 30 20.62 -23.53 4.91
N LYS A 31 20.41 -22.24 4.64
CA LYS A 31 21.45 -21.21 4.66
C LYS A 31 21.62 -20.54 6.03
N GLY A 32 20.72 -20.79 6.97
CA GLY A 32 20.67 -20.10 8.25
C GLY A 32 20.16 -18.65 8.13
N ASP A 33 19.35 -18.35 7.12
CA ASP A 33 18.67 -17.05 7.00
C ASP A 33 17.70 -16.86 8.19
N SER A 34 17.48 -15.63 8.65
CA SER A 34 16.49 -15.34 9.69
C SER A 34 15.07 -15.58 9.16
N HIS A 35 14.13 -15.89 10.08
CA HIS A 35 12.72 -16.06 9.74
C HIS A 35 12.14 -14.83 9.04
N GLU A 36 12.48 -13.63 9.53
CA GLU A 36 12.11 -12.35 8.91
C GLU A 36 12.56 -12.29 7.45
N LEU A 37 13.83 -12.57 7.16
CA LEU A 37 14.35 -12.54 5.79
C LEU A 37 13.67 -13.56 4.88
N ILE A 38 13.33 -14.74 5.41
CA ILE A 38 12.60 -15.78 4.68
C ILE A 38 11.20 -15.29 4.32
N ILE A 39 10.48 -14.72 5.29
CA ILE A 39 9.14 -14.17 5.09
C ILE A 39 9.17 -13.04 4.08
N THR A 40 10.09 -12.09 4.23
CA THR A 40 10.25 -10.97 3.29
C THR A 40 10.38 -11.52 1.88
N LYS A 41 11.36 -12.41 1.62
CA LYS A 41 11.57 -13.06 0.31
C LYS A 41 10.32 -13.74 -0.26
N CYS A 42 9.51 -14.38 0.57
CA CYS A 42 8.25 -14.98 0.12
C CYS A 42 7.20 -13.94 -0.31
N LEU A 43 7.26 -12.72 0.23
CA LEU A 43 6.31 -11.65 -0.04
C LEU A 43 6.79 -10.62 -1.07
N GLU A 44 8.07 -10.66 -1.51
CA GLU A 44 8.64 -9.67 -2.45
C GLU A 44 8.15 -9.85 -3.89
N GLU A 45 7.52 -10.97 -4.23
CA GLU A 45 7.17 -11.31 -5.61
C GLU A 45 5.73 -10.92 -5.98
N TYR A 46 5.05 -10.08 -5.19
CA TYR A 46 3.73 -9.59 -5.54
C TYR A 46 3.82 -8.42 -6.53
N GLU A 47 3.22 -8.61 -7.70
CA GLU A 47 2.95 -7.50 -8.61
C GLU A 47 1.59 -6.88 -8.27
N VAL A 48 1.57 -5.56 -8.17
CA VAL A 48 0.38 -4.78 -7.86
C VAL A 48 0.14 -3.74 -8.94
N TRP A 49 -1.14 -3.56 -9.29
CA TRP A 49 -1.62 -2.52 -10.17
C TRP A 49 -2.73 -1.73 -9.48
N MET A 50 -2.69 -0.41 -9.63
CA MET A 50 -3.81 0.46 -9.25
C MET A 50 -4.33 1.17 -10.49
N PHE A 51 -5.65 1.17 -10.66
CA PHE A 51 -6.31 1.81 -11.77
C PHE A 51 -7.27 2.88 -11.29
N TYR A 52 -7.33 3.99 -12.02
CA TYR A 52 -8.38 4.99 -11.90
C TYR A 52 -9.07 5.20 -13.25
N ARG A 53 -10.38 4.97 -13.29
CA ARG A 53 -11.21 5.00 -14.52
C ARG A 53 -10.59 4.19 -15.66
N ARG A 54 -10.09 2.99 -15.31
CA ARG A 54 -9.40 2.03 -16.20
C ARG A 54 -8.03 2.49 -16.73
N ASN A 55 -7.48 3.60 -16.25
CA ASN A 55 -6.11 4.00 -16.55
C ASN A 55 -5.22 3.56 -15.40
N GLU A 56 -4.09 2.96 -15.72
CA GLU A 56 -3.06 2.60 -14.74
C GLU A 56 -2.49 3.89 -14.13
N ILE A 57 -2.41 3.91 -12.80
CA ILE A 57 -1.81 5.00 -12.02
C ILE A 57 -0.70 4.49 -11.10
N PHE A 58 -0.51 3.18 -10.98
CA PHE A 58 0.58 2.57 -10.23
C PHE A 58 0.77 1.14 -10.74
N GLN A 59 2.03 0.75 -10.94
CA GLN A 59 2.43 -0.63 -11.14
C GLN A 59 3.80 -0.82 -10.50
N ALA A 60 3.92 -1.84 -9.66
CA ALA A 60 5.20 -2.21 -9.08
C ALA A 60 5.18 -3.65 -8.58
N THR A 61 6.38 -4.23 -8.50
CA THR A 61 6.65 -5.35 -7.61
C THR A 61 6.92 -4.80 -6.21
N VAL A 62 6.21 -5.33 -5.21
CA VAL A 62 6.17 -4.75 -3.86
C VAL A 62 6.45 -5.80 -2.79
N ASN A 63 6.93 -5.35 -1.63
CA ASN A 63 6.67 -6.08 -0.40
C ASN A 63 5.17 -6.00 -0.09
N PHE A 64 4.47 -7.13 -0.18
CA PHE A 64 3.01 -7.12 -0.15
C PHE A 64 2.42 -6.73 1.22
N GLU A 65 3.07 -7.08 2.33
CA GLU A 65 2.66 -6.63 3.66
C GLU A 65 2.71 -5.10 3.75
N VAL A 66 3.86 -4.53 3.38
CA VAL A 66 4.08 -3.09 3.39
C VAL A 66 3.08 -2.38 2.48
N PHE A 67 2.80 -2.94 1.31
CA PHE A 67 1.76 -2.43 0.41
C PHE A 67 0.39 -2.34 1.10
N LEU A 68 -0.03 -3.39 1.80
CA LEU A 68 -1.34 -3.43 2.48
C LEU A 68 -1.43 -2.45 3.65
N LEU A 69 -0.35 -2.32 4.43
CA LEU A 69 -0.25 -1.35 5.51
C LEU A 69 -0.30 0.09 4.98
N ASP A 70 0.47 0.39 3.93
CA ASP A 70 0.48 1.70 3.29
C ASP A 70 -0.87 2.05 2.64
N LEU A 71 -1.54 1.08 2.03
CA LEU A 71 -2.87 1.27 1.47
C LEU A 71 -3.90 1.55 2.57
N THR A 72 -3.80 0.84 3.69
CA THR A 72 -4.65 1.05 4.88
C THR A 72 -4.40 2.45 5.48
N ALA A 73 -3.14 2.86 5.59
CA ALA A 73 -2.75 4.20 6.03
C ALA A 73 -3.29 5.29 5.10
N LEU A 74 -3.24 5.10 3.78
CA LEU A 74 -3.84 6.02 2.81
C LEU A 74 -5.37 6.14 3.02
N ALA A 75 -6.07 5.04 3.32
CA ALA A 75 -7.50 5.08 3.63
C ALA A 75 -7.81 5.86 4.91
N PHE A 76 -7.01 5.69 5.97
CA PHE A 76 -7.13 6.52 7.17
C PHE A 76 -6.85 7.98 6.88
N TYR A 77 -5.80 8.29 6.12
CA TYR A 77 -5.51 9.66 5.68
C TYR A 77 -6.69 10.26 4.89
N ALA A 78 -7.29 9.50 3.98
CA ALA A 78 -8.43 9.97 3.20
C ALA A 78 -9.60 10.38 4.09
N VAL A 79 -9.91 9.61 5.14
CA VAL A 79 -11.05 9.88 6.02
C VAL A 79 -10.70 10.91 7.10
N LEU A 80 -9.53 10.80 7.73
CA LEU A 80 -9.17 11.55 8.94
C LEU A 80 -8.19 12.70 8.72
N SER A 81 -7.54 12.76 7.55
CA SER A 81 -6.34 13.59 7.34
C SER A 81 -5.20 13.27 8.32
N ASP A 82 -5.21 12.06 8.89
CA ASP A 82 -4.23 11.58 9.87
C ASP A 82 -4.19 10.05 9.82
N ILE A 83 -3.12 9.46 10.38
CA ILE A 83 -2.93 8.00 10.47
C ILE A 83 -2.88 7.62 11.95
N PRO A 84 -3.75 6.72 12.44
CA PRO A 84 -3.68 6.22 13.81
C PRO A 84 -2.31 5.61 14.13
N ARG A 85 -1.82 5.79 15.36
CA ARG A 85 -0.48 5.33 15.77
C ARG A 85 -0.34 3.80 15.75
N GLU A 86 -1.46 3.12 15.82
CA GLU A 86 -1.58 1.66 15.77
C GLU A 86 -1.40 1.11 14.36
N VAL A 87 -1.42 1.96 13.32
CA VAL A 87 -1.20 1.56 11.93
C VAL A 87 0.23 1.90 11.56
N ASP A 88 1.05 0.87 11.40
CA ASP A 88 2.40 1.05 10.86
C ASP A 88 2.33 1.42 9.37
N PHE A 89 3.27 2.25 8.94
CA PHE A 89 3.27 2.86 7.60
C PHE A 89 4.70 3.22 7.19
N ASN A 90 5.11 2.79 5.99
CA ASN A 90 6.47 3.00 5.49
C ASN A 90 6.66 4.27 4.66
N GLY A 91 5.59 5.00 4.37
CA GLY A 91 5.70 6.30 3.70
C GLY A 91 5.90 7.47 4.66
N MET A 92 5.50 8.66 4.23
CA MET A 92 5.70 9.90 4.98
C MET A 92 4.42 10.74 5.06
N MET A 93 4.17 11.27 6.25
CA MET A 93 3.20 12.35 6.47
C MET A 93 3.95 13.67 6.62
N LEU A 94 3.75 14.57 5.67
CA LEU A 94 4.41 15.86 5.59
C LEU A 94 3.43 16.95 5.98
N LYS A 95 3.88 17.98 6.70
CA LYS A 95 2.96 19.07 7.07
C LYS A 95 2.59 19.91 5.85
N ASN A 96 3.49 20.03 4.87
CA ASN A 96 3.25 20.77 3.64
C ASN A 96 4.19 20.26 2.53
N VAL A 97 3.96 20.70 1.28
CA VAL A 97 4.78 20.35 0.11
C VAL A 97 6.23 20.85 0.22
N HIS A 98 6.50 21.92 0.96
CA HIS A 98 7.86 22.44 1.15
C HIS A 98 8.69 21.59 2.13
N ASP A 99 8.04 20.75 2.94
CA ASP A 99 8.72 19.81 3.84
C ASP A 99 9.13 18.51 3.12
N ILE A 100 8.82 18.38 1.83
CA ILE A 100 9.29 17.26 1.01
C ILE A 100 10.82 17.29 0.97
N PRO A 101 11.50 16.19 1.35
CA PRO A 101 12.96 16.12 1.34
C PRO A 101 13.60 16.51 0.01
N GLU A 102 14.80 17.11 0.05
CA GLU A 102 15.50 17.59 -1.15
C GLU A 102 15.74 16.49 -2.20
N TRP A 103 15.89 15.23 -1.78
CA TRP A 103 16.07 14.10 -2.70
C TRP A 103 14.80 13.78 -3.52
N LEU A 104 13.65 14.35 -3.18
CA LEU A 104 12.39 14.28 -3.92
C LEU A 104 12.09 15.57 -4.71
N THR A 105 13.05 16.50 -4.84
CA THR A 105 12.81 17.79 -5.50
C THR A 105 12.31 17.63 -6.95
N GLU A 106 12.83 16.64 -7.69
CA GLU A 106 12.38 16.36 -9.05
C GLU A 106 10.89 15.95 -9.08
N ASP A 107 10.47 15.10 -8.15
CA ASP A 107 9.07 14.69 -8.01
C ASP A 107 8.16 15.87 -7.67
N VAL A 108 8.64 16.82 -6.87
CA VAL A 108 7.90 18.05 -6.54
C VAL A 108 7.69 18.93 -7.77
N GLU A 109 8.68 19.04 -8.65
CA GLU A 109 8.50 19.81 -9.90
C GLU A 109 7.50 19.12 -10.82
N ILE A 110 7.57 17.79 -10.96
CA ILE A 110 6.58 17.03 -11.74
C ILE A 110 5.18 17.17 -11.13
N LEU A 111 5.07 17.11 -9.79
CA LEU A 111 3.82 17.33 -9.07
C LEU A 111 3.21 18.71 -9.39
N LYS A 112 4.03 19.77 -9.37
CA LYS A 112 3.60 21.13 -9.75
C LYS A 112 3.15 21.20 -11.20
N GLU A 113 3.81 20.50 -12.11
CA GLU A 113 3.42 20.42 -13.51
C GLU A 113 2.06 19.74 -13.69
N ILE A 114 1.86 18.57 -13.06
CA ILE A 114 0.58 17.83 -13.06
C ILE A 114 -0.55 18.71 -12.53
N LEU A 115 -0.28 19.46 -11.46
CA LEU A 115 -1.26 20.33 -10.77
C LEU A 115 -1.29 21.77 -11.29
N LYS A 116 -0.66 22.09 -12.43
CA LYS A 116 -0.59 23.47 -12.96
C LYS A 116 -1.96 24.14 -13.14
N GLY A 117 -2.99 23.35 -13.45
CA GLY A 117 -4.37 23.83 -13.57
C GLY A 117 -5.16 23.91 -12.25
N ARG A 118 -4.58 23.42 -11.14
CA ARG A 118 -5.19 23.32 -9.80
C ARG A 118 -4.14 23.59 -8.69
N PRO A 119 -3.41 24.72 -8.74
CA PRO A 119 -2.31 24.99 -7.82
C PRO A 119 -2.75 25.08 -6.34
N GLU A 120 -4.03 25.30 -6.08
CA GLU A 120 -4.60 25.28 -4.73
C GLU A 120 -4.43 23.93 -4.02
N ILE A 121 -4.32 22.82 -4.77
CA ILE A 121 -4.11 21.47 -4.19
C ILE A 121 -2.75 21.39 -3.47
N LEU A 122 -1.73 22.08 -3.98
CA LEU A 122 -0.37 22.11 -3.38
C LEU A 122 -0.34 22.80 -2.01
N THR A 123 -1.39 23.56 -1.67
CA THR A 123 -1.50 24.25 -0.38
C THR A 123 -2.24 23.42 0.67
N LEU A 124 -2.78 22.25 0.29
CA LEU A 124 -3.49 21.36 1.21
C LEU A 124 -2.51 20.66 2.14
N THR A 125 -2.92 20.53 3.39
CA THR A 125 -2.12 19.95 4.48
C THR A 125 -3.00 19.07 5.36
N PRO A 126 -2.47 17.97 5.91
CA PRO A 126 -1.15 17.39 5.64
C PRO A 126 -1.08 16.67 4.28
N VAL A 127 0.12 16.34 3.83
CA VAL A 127 0.39 15.63 2.57
C VAL A 127 0.84 14.20 2.88
N PHE A 128 0.21 13.23 2.24
CA PHE A 128 0.64 11.83 2.27
C PHE A 128 1.60 11.56 1.11
N TYR A 129 2.67 10.81 1.38
CA TYR A 129 3.62 10.35 0.37
C TYR A 129 3.92 8.87 0.63
N SER A 130 3.87 8.02 -0.40
CA SER A 130 4.41 6.66 -0.33
C SER A 130 4.79 6.13 -1.70
N VAL A 131 5.67 5.12 -1.72
CA VAL A 131 5.95 4.23 -2.86
C VAL A 131 5.22 2.88 -2.72
N PHE A 132 4.36 2.72 -1.71
CA PHE A 132 3.51 1.55 -1.46
C PHE A 132 4.29 0.21 -1.43
N GLY A 133 5.41 0.17 -0.70
CA GLY A 133 6.25 -1.02 -0.58
C GLY A 133 6.99 -1.43 -1.85
N SER A 134 6.98 -0.59 -2.89
CA SER A 134 7.75 -0.81 -4.13
C SER A 134 9.25 -0.85 -3.87
N TYR A 135 9.93 -1.81 -4.50
CA TYR A 135 11.40 -1.83 -4.59
C TYR A 135 11.96 -0.81 -5.57
N ASP A 136 11.12 -0.33 -6.50
CA ASP A 136 11.43 0.78 -7.38
C ASP A 136 11.04 2.11 -6.70
N PRO A 137 12.01 2.95 -6.27
CA PRO A 137 11.70 4.23 -5.66
C PRO A 137 11.15 5.26 -6.66
N THR A 138 11.17 4.96 -7.96
CA THR A 138 10.70 5.86 -9.03
C THR A 138 9.20 5.83 -9.25
N VAL A 139 8.43 5.10 -8.40
CA VAL A 139 6.96 5.09 -8.43
C VAL A 139 6.26 5.82 -7.28
N PRO A 140 6.67 7.05 -6.91
CA PRO A 140 6.06 7.74 -5.79
C PRO A 140 4.64 8.20 -6.11
N MET A 141 3.80 8.16 -5.08
CA MET A 141 2.47 8.72 -5.09
C MET A 141 2.31 9.74 -3.96
N PHE A 142 1.65 10.85 -4.29
CA PHE A 142 1.26 11.86 -3.32
C PHE A 142 -0.25 11.84 -3.14
N ALA A 143 -0.74 12.05 -1.93
CA ALA A 143 -2.16 12.26 -1.70
C ALA A 143 -2.42 13.56 -0.95
N PHE A 144 -3.44 14.27 -1.42
CA PHE A 144 -3.94 15.52 -0.83
C PHE A 144 -5.43 15.38 -0.58
N LYS A 145 -5.91 15.83 0.57
CA LYS A 145 -7.34 15.80 0.89
C LYS A 145 -7.93 17.21 0.94
N LYS A 146 -9.10 17.39 0.31
CA LYS A 146 -9.92 18.60 0.42
C LYS A 146 -11.37 18.19 0.70
N ILE A 147 -11.86 18.52 1.89
CA ILE A 147 -13.23 18.19 2.33
C ILE A 147 -13.45 16.68 2.15
N ASP A 148 -14.31 16.24 1.23
CA ASP A 148 -14.67 14.82 1.05
C ASP A 148 -14.00 14.20 -0.18
N THR A 149 -13.01 14.90 -0.76
CA THR A 149 -12.27 14.45 -1.94
C THR A 149 -10.79 14.22 -1.61
N LEU A 150 -10.31 13.03 -1.97
CA LEU A 150 -8.92 12.65 -2.04
C LEU A 150 -8.39 12.86 -3.47
N TYR A 151 -7.31 13.61 -3.60
CA TYR A 151 -6.51 13.73 -4.82
C TYR A 151 -5.29 12.84 -4.68
N LEU A 152 -5.34 11.65 -5.28
CA LEU A 152 -4.22 10.73 -5.34
C LEU A 152 -3.47 10.97 -6.65
N ILE A 153 -2.19 11.33 -6.56
CA ILE A 153 -1.40 11.81 -7.68
C ILE A 153 -0.25 10.84 -7.91
N SER A 154 -0.22 10.30 -9.11
CA SER A 154 0.83 9.44 -9.58
C SER A 154 1.85 10.25 -10.37
N ILE A 155 3.08 10.36 -9.84
CA ILE A 155 4.17 11.07 -10.50
C ILE A 155 4.62 10.39 -11.80
N PRO A 156 4.88 9.07 -11.83
CA PRO A 156 5.38 8.40 -13.03
C PRO A 156 4.36 8.43 -14.17
N TYR A 157 3.09 8.29 -13.81
CA TYR A 157 1.99 8.21 -14.76
C TYR A 157 1.44 9.58 -15.14
N LYS A 158 1.85 10.65 -14.44
CA LYS A 158 1.37 12.03 -14.62
C LYS A 158 -0.16 12.12 -14.56
N GLN A 159 -0.77 11.40 -13.63
CA GLN A 159 -2.22 11.29 -13.48
C GLN A 159 -2.69 11.73 -12.09
N VAL A 160 -3.92 12.23 -12.04
CA VAL A 160 -4.62 12.59 -10.80
C VAL A 160 -5.91 11.78 -10.73
N ALA A 161 -6.03 10.97 -9.68
CA ALA A 161 -7.25 10.29 -9.30
C ALA A 161 -8.01 11.15 -8.28
N GLU A 162 -9.27 11.44 -8.59
CA GLU A 162 -10.17 12.20 -7.72
C GLU A 162 -11.18 11.21 -7.12
N LEU A 163 -11.08 11.00 -5.83
CA LEU A 163 -11.78 9.91 -5.14
C LEU A 163 -12.59 10.47 -3.98
N GLU A 164 -13.84 10.06 -3.87
CA GLU A 164 -14.65 10.36 -2.69
C GLU A 164 -14.10 9.57 -1.50
N THR A 165 -13.80 10.26 -0.41
CA THR A 165 -12.97 9.74 0.68
C THR A 165 -13.56 8.50 1.36
N GLU A 166 -14.86 8.50 1.67
CA GLU A 166 -15.53 7.37 2.34
C GLU A 166 -15.69 6.17 1.41
N ILE A 167 -16.06 6.42 0.14
CA ILE A 167 -16.15 5.37 -0.88
C ILE A 167 -14.78 4.71 -1.09
N PHE A 168 -13.72 5.51 -1.22
CA PHE A 168 -12.35 5.02 -1.35
C PHE A 168 -11.92 4.16 -0.17
N ALA A 169 -12.17 4.61 1.07
CA ALA A 169 -11.85 3.84 2.26
C ALA A 169 -12.61 2.50 2.30
N GLY A 170 -13.88 2.50 1.88
CA GLY A 170 -14.68 1.29 1.69
C GLY A 170 -14.05 0.29 0.71
N TYR A 171 -13.58 0.78 -0.44
CA TYR A 171 -12.87 -0.05 -1.42
C TYR A 171 -11.57 -0.64 -0.86
N VAL A 172 -10.76 0.19 -0.20
CA VAL A 172 -9.52 -0.29 0.45
C VAL A 172 -9.81 -1.37 1.48
N ALA A 173 -10.83 -1.20 2.33
CA ALA A 173 -11.20 -2.22 3.30
C ALA A 173 -11.60 -3.56 2.65
N GLY A 174 -12.24 -3.51 1.47
CA GLY A 174 -12.56 -4.69 0.67
C GLY A 174 -11.32 -5.37 0.06
N ILE A 175 -10.39 -4.58 -0.48
CA ILE A 175 -9.11 -5.05 -1.04
C ILE A 175 -8.27 -5.74 0.04
N VAL A 176 -8.06 -5.07 1.18
CA VAL A 176 -7.23 -5.60 2.28
C VAL A 176 -7.85 -6.88 2.86
N LYS A 177 -9.19 -6.94 3.00
CA LYS A 177 -9.87 -8.18 3.42
C LYS A 177 -9.60 -9.34 2.47
N THR A 178 -9.60 -9.08 1.17
CA THR A 178 -9.35 -10.11 0.14
C THR A 178 -7.91 -10.60 0.22
N ALA A 179 -6.95 -9.69 0.33
CA ALA A 179 -5.53 -10.01 0.49
C ALA A 179 -5.26 -10.80 1.79
N LEU A 180 -5.88 -10.41 2.91
CA LEU A 180 -5.78 -11.14 4.18
C LEU A 180 -6.29 -12.59 4.05
N GLY A 181 -7.36 -12.82 3.29
CA GLY A 181 -7.87 -14.17 3.02
C GLY A 181 -6.86 -15.04 2.28
N GLU A 182 -6.15 -14.48 1.30
CA GLU A 182 -5.07 -15.15 0.59
C GLU A 182 -3.87 -15.44 1.51
N LEU A 183 -3.35 -14.41 2.18
CA LEU A 183 -2.17 -14.52 3.03
C LEU A 183 -2.37 -15.45 4.23
N SER A 184 -3.56 -15.43 4.85
CA SER A 184 -3.90 -16.35 5.93
C SER A 184 -3.89 -17.81 5.47
N GLY A 185 -4.17 -18.06 4.19
CA GLY A 185 -4.10 -19.39 3.58
C GLY A 185 -2.69 -19.98 3.58
N TYR A 186 -1.66 -19.15 3.70
CA TYR A 186 -0.26 -19.60 3.72
C TYR A 186 0.30 -19.82 5.12
N ILE A 187 -0.41 -19.47 6.18
CA ILE A 187 0.03 -19.68 7.58
C ILE A 187 0.50 -21.13 7.83
N PRO A 188 -0.26 -22.18 7.43
CA PRO A 188 0.17 -23.56 7.67
C PRO A 188 1.53 -23.90 7.05
N LEU A 189 1.85 -23.33 5.87
CA LEU A 189 3.13 -23.57 5.21
C LEU A 189 4.31 -23.06 6.04
N PHE A 190 4.19 -21.88 6.65
CA PHE A 190 5.23 -21.33 7.51
C PHE A 190 5.32 -22.06 8.85
N GLU A 191 4.18 -22.41 9.45
CA GLU A 191 4.12 -23.16 10.71
C GLU A 191 4.73 -24.56 10.59
N GLU A 192 4.51 -25.26 9.46
CA GLU A 192 5.13 -26.56 9.16
C GLU A 192 6.67 -26.50 9.17
N HIS A 193 7.24 -25.33 8.89
CA HIS A 193 8.69 -25.09 8.88
C HIS A 193 9.20 -24.37 10.14
N GLY A 194 8.35 -24.23 11.16
CA GLY A 194 8.72 -23.61 12.44
C GLY A 194 8.83 -22.09 12.42
N ILE A 195 8.26 -21.42 11.41
CA ILE A 195 8.30 -19.96 11.24
C ILE A 195 6.98 -19.36 11.74
N SER A 196 6.91 -19.03 13.04
CA SER A 196 5.70 -18.46 13.67
C SER A 196 5.51 -16.97 13.44
N GLU A 197 6.57 -16.27 13.03
CA GLU A 197 6.62 -14.82 12.84
C GLU A 197 5.69 -14.38 11.70
N TYR A 198 5.46 -15.24 10.70
CA TYR A 198 4.53 -14.98 9.60
C TYR A 198 3.11 -14.75 10.13
N THR A 199 2.64 -15.57 11.07
CA THR A 199 1.31 -15.43 11.66
C THR A 199 1.17 -14.09 12.40
N SER A 200 2.23 -13.63 13.07
CA SER A 200 2.21 -12.33 13.78
C SER A 200 2.06 -11.18 12.80
N LEU A 201 2.82 -11.21 11.70
CA LEU A 201 2.73 -10.23 10.62
C LEU A 201 1.33 -10.16 10.00
N ILE A 202 0.69 -11.31 9.73
CA ILE A 202 -0.68 -11.32 9.22
C ILE A 202 -1.67 -10.74 10.23
N ASN A 203 -1.47 -10.98 11.52
CA ASN A 203 -2.31 -10.40 12.57
C ASN A 203 -2.19 -8.88 12.60
N ASP A 204 -1.00 -8.31 12.41
CA ASP A 204 -0.80 -6.86 12.41
C ASP A 204 -1.59 -6.19 11.27
N VAL A 205 -1.55 -6.76 10.07
CA VAL A 205 -2.39 -6.31 8.93
C VAL A 205 -3.88 -6.49 9.24
N GLU A 206 -4.27 -7.60 9.87
CA GLU A 206 -5.66 -7.86 10.25
C GLU A 206 -6.18 -6.86 11.30
N GLU A 207 -5.34 -6.46 12.25
CA GLU A 207 -5.67 -5.44 13.26
C GLU A 207 -5.88 -4.06 12.62
N ALA A 208 -4.96 -3.65 11.73
CA ALA A 208 -5.09 -2.41 10.97
C ALA A 208 -6.39 -2.41 10.13
N TRP A 209 -6.70 -3.53 9.45
CA TRP A 209 -7.94 -3.72 8.71
C TRP A 209 -9.19 -3.66 9.60
N LYS A 210 -9.17 -4.29 10.78
CA LYS A 210 -10.28 -4.25 11.75
C LYS A 210 -10.53 -2.82 12.24
N LEU A 211 -9.47 -2.05 12.50
CA LEU A 211 -9.57 -0.64 12.87
C LEU A 211 -10.24 0.17 11.76
N LEU A 212 -9.78 0.01 10.52
CA LEU A 212 -10.33 0.70 9.36
C LEU A 212 -11.80 0.31 9.13
N SER A 213 -12.11 -0.98 9.15
CA SER A 213 -13.46 -1.50 8.94
C SER A 213 -14.43 -1.00 10.00
N ARG A 214 -14.01 -0.96 11.28
CA ARG A 214 -14.83 -0.37 12.35
C ARG A 214 -15.06 1.12 12.12
N ARG A 215 -14.10 1.84 11.55
CA ARG A 215 -14.25 3.27 11.25
C ARG A 215 -15.26 3.50 10.13
N ILE A 216 -15.22 2.68 9.08
CA ILE A 216 -16.14 2.80 7.92
C ILE A 216 -17.56 2.32 8.30
N LEU A 217 -17.67 1.23 9.06
CA LEU A 217 -18.97 0.68 9.49
C LEU A 217 -19.62 1.48 10.64
N LYS A 218 -18.84 2.32 11.34
CA LYS A 218 -19.35 3.30 12.29
C LYS A 218 -19.34 4.68 11.64
N GLU A 219 -20.37 4.95 10.84
CA GLU A 219 -20.92 6.30 10.89
C GLU A 219 -21.68 6.49 12.22
N PRO A 220 -21.79 7.72 12.75
CA PRO A 220 -22.49 8.03 13.98
C PRO A 220 -23.92 7.48 14.07
#